data_AF-A0A8T4T8T9-F1
#
_entry.id   AF-A0A8T4T8T9-F1
#
_cell.length_a   1.000
_cell.length_b   1.000
_cell.length_c   1.000
_cell.angle_alpha   90.00
_cell.angle_beta   90.00
_cell.angle_gamma   90.00
#
_symmetry.space_group_name_H-M   'P 1'
#
loop_
_entity.id
_entity.type
_entity.pdbx_description
1 polymer ?
#
loop_
_entity_poly.entity_id
_entity_poly.type
_entity_poly.pdbx_seq_one_letter_code
_entity_poly.pdbx_strand_id
1 'polypeptide(L)'
;MLRFDKNLSAIHAYLCADGYVIKNPVSQKKKYYMIGFRNTNSVLLKDFQKKFFHYFGLKPYVTNDGRCRISNKLIYHKLTKNFSYYSKNWELPKLTKSCLRLWLRAYFDSDGWVMVRKGRDRHIGLDSINLEGLTQIRKSLKILGIESRIKHNNYRSIHRLYIYGNVNLLRYKKLIGFLHPKKAELLQEAIESYIDYKWKTPHGEKEMNFFFMNILKQKITNDTKRVKVCSKYKKNLGIMKEWLRTNLSIHSILSKERFNGNNISYYELSINKKQDIKSISKLFKNTKLATNFCRY
;
A
#
# COMPACT_ATOMS: atom_id res chain seq x y z
N MET A 1 -16.93 -30.86 -7.07
CA MET A 1 -16.68 -29.52 -6.47
C MET A 1 -15.56 -28.84 -7.25
N LEU A 2 -15.58 -27.52 -7.44
CA LEU A 2 -14.46 -26.81 -8.12
C LEU A 2 -13.19 -26.90 -7.28
N ARG A 3 -12.11 -27.42 -7.86
CA ARG A 3 -10.78 -27.41 -7.23
C ARG A 3 -10.11 -26.07 -7.55
N PHE A 4 -9.82 -25.30 -6.50
CA PHE A 4 -9.13 -24.02 -6.64
C PHE A 4 -7.63 -24.22 -6.84
N ASP A 5 -7.15 -23.79 -7.99
CA ASP A 5 -5.73 -23.56 -8.26
C ASP A 5 -5.41 -22.07 -8.18
N LYS A 6 -4.17 -21.71 -8.51
CA LYS A 6 -3.70 -20.32 -8.52
C LYS A 6 -4.50 -19.42 -9.46
N ASN A 7 -4.99 -19.96 -10.58
CA ASN A 7 -5.70 -19.20 -11.61
C ASN A 7 -7.15 -18.96 -11.20
N LEU A 8 -7.88 -20.01 -10.84
CA LEU A 8 -9.28 -19.90 -10.40
C LEU A 8 -9.41 -19.05 -9.14
N SER A 9 -8.45 -19.10 -8.21
CA SER A 9 -8.46 -18.23 -7.03
C SER A 9 -8.46 -16.75 -7.40
N ALA A 10 -7.61 -16.33 -8.32
CA ALA A 10 -7.57 -14.94 -8.76
C ALA A 10 -8.78 -14.58 -9.65
N ILE A 11 -9.22 -15.47 -10.55
CA ILE A 11 -10.44 -15.26 -11.35
C ILE A 11 -11.63 -15.01 -10.43
N HIS A 12 -11.83 -15.87 -9.42
CA HIS A 12 -12.91 -15.73 -8.46
C HIS A 12 -12.82 -14.39 -7.71
N ALA A 13 -11.64 -13.99 -7.26
CA ALA A 13 -11.45 -12.71 -6.59
C ALA A 13 -11.81 -11.51 -7.48
N TYR A 14 -11.34 -11.50 -8.74
CA TYR A 14 -11.71 -10.47 -9.72
C TYR A 14 -13.22 -10.42 -9.94
N LEU A 15 -13.88 -11.58 -10.02
CA LEU A 15 -15.32 -11.68 -10.21
C LEU A 15 -16.13 -11.22 -8.99
N CYS A 16 -15.61 -11.38 -7.78
CA CYS A 16 -16.26 -10.89 -6.55
C CYS A 16 -16.12 -9.38 -6.33
N ALA A 17 -15.10 -8.76 -6.92
CA ALA A 17 -14.81 -7.33 -6.85
C ALA A 17 -15.50 -6.59 -8.01
N ASP A 18 -14.75 -6.16 -9.02
CA ASP A 18 -15.28 -5.40 -10.18
C ASP A 18 -15.82 -6.29 -11.33
N GLY A 19 -15.89 -7.59 -11.13
CA GLY A 19 -16.38 -8.53 -12.14
C GLY A 19 -17.86 -8.84 -12.05
N TYR A 20 -18.32 -9.66 -12.99
CA TYR A 20 -19.72 -10.03 -13.11
C TYR A 20 -19.87 -11.39 -13.78
N VAL A 21 -20.85 -12.15 -13.29
CA VAL A 21 -21.27 -13.46 -13.84
C VAL A 21 -22.77 -13.41 -13.99
N ILE A 22 -23.24 -13.02 -15.18
CA ILE A 22 -24.64 -12.66 -15.41
C ILE A 22 -25.27 -13.52 -16.51
N LYS A 23 -26.58 -13.71 -16.39
CA LYS A 23 -27.44 -14.24 -17.43
C LYS A 23 -28.62 -13.29 -17.62
N ASN A 24 -29.27 -13.35 -18.78
CA ASN A 24 -30.48 -12.58 -18.98
C ASN A 24 -31.61 -12.93 -17.99
N PRO A 25 -32.51 -11.98 -17.70
CA PRO A 25 -33.76 -12.26 -17.01
C PRO A 25 -34.53 -13.38 -17.69
N VAL A 26 -35.31 -14.14 -16.92
CA VAL A 26 -36.09 -15.27 -17.42
C VAL A 26 -37.09 -14.85 -18.50
N SER A 27 -37.55 -13.60 -18.46
CA SER A 27 -38.51 -13.02 -19.40
C SER A 27 -37.96 -12.77 -20.82
N GLN A 28 -36.63 -12.77 -21.02
CA GLN A 28 -36.05 -12.51 -22.34
C GLN A 28 -35.83 -13.81 -23.15
N LYS A 29 -36.31 -13.83 -24.40
CA LYS A 29 -36.20 -14.98 -25.31
C LYS A 29 -34.75 -15.39 -25.61
N LYS A 30 -33.87 -14.42 -25.88
CA LYS A 30 -32.44 -14.67 -26.13
C LYS A 30 -31.69 -14.79 -24.81
N LYS A 31 -31.03 -15.92 -24.55
CA LYS A 31 -30.21 -16.13 -23.35
C LYS A 31 -28.74 -15.91 -23.67
N TYR A 32 -28.08 -14.96 -23.00
CA TYR A 32 -26.62 -14.92 -22.94
C TYR A 32 -26.13 -15.25 -21.54
N TYR A 33 -24.89 -15.74 -21.47
CA TYR A 33 -24.21 -16.17 -20.25
C TYR A 33 -22.85 -15.48 -20.22
N MET A 34 -22.81 -14.28 -19.65
CA MET A 34 -21.65 -13.41 -19.72
C MET A 34 -20.84 -13.50 -18.43
N ILE A 35 -19.54 -13.70 -18.60
CA ILE A 35 -18.54 -13.58 -17.54
C ILE A 35 -17.62 -12.45 -17.93
N GLY A 36 -17.39 -11.50 -17.03
CA GLY A 36 -16.47 -10.42 -17.32
C GLY A 36 -15.89 -9.75 -16.10
N PHE A 37 -14.82 -9.00 -16.34
CA PHE A 37 -14.13 -8.16 -15.38
C PHE A 37 -14.00 -6.76 -15.97
N ARG A 38 -14.36 -5.73 -15.20
CA ARG A 38 -14.23 -4.34 -15.63
C ARG A 38 -13.13 -3.68 -14.83
N ASN A 39 -12.17 -3.04 -15.50
CA ASN A 39 -11.15 -2.27 -14.83
C ASN A 39 -10.52 -1.26 -15.79
N THR A 40 -10.13 -0.09 -15.29
CA THR A 40 -9.43 0.92 -16.10
C THR A 40 -7.95 0.57 -16.29
N ASN A 41 -7.40 -0.33 -15.47
CA ASN A 41 -6.02 -0.76 -15.55
C ASN A 41 -5.84 -1.97 -16.48
N SER A 42 -5.12 -1.77 -17.59
CA SER A 42 -4.87 -2.81 -18.59
C SER A 42 -4.00 -3.97 -18.08
N VAL A 43 -3.15 -3.76 -17.06
CA VAL A 43 -2.36 -4.83 -16.43
C VAL A 43 -3.29 -5.84 -15.79
N LEU A 44 -4.31 -5.37 -15.07
CA LEU A 44 -5.27 -6.25 -14.40
C LEU A 44 -6.18 -6.98 -15.41
N LEU A 45 -6.61 -6.30 -16.48
CA LEU A 45 -7.40 -6.93 -17.55
C LEU A 45 -6.61 -8.07 -18.23
N LYS A 46 -5.32 -7.84 -18.53
CA LYS A 46 -4.43 -8.86 -19.11
C LYS A 46 -4.15 -10.01 -18.14
N ASP A 47 -3.98 -9.72 -16.86
CA ASP A 47 -3.80 -10.76 -15.84
C ASP A 47 -5.04 -11.65 -15.71
N PHE A 48 -6.24 -11.04 -15.63
CA PHE A 48 -7.50 -11.78 -15.67
C PHE A 48 -7.62 -12.64 -16.93
N GLN A 49 -7.39 -12.07 -18.12
CA GLN A 49 -7.45 -12.79 -19.40
C GLN A 49 -6.51 -14.00 -19.41
N LYS A 50 -5.25 -13.82 -18.99
CA LYS A 50 -4.24 -14.88 -18.94
C LYS A 50 -4.64 -16.00 -18.00
N LYS A 51 -5.07 -15.68 -16.78
CA LYS A 51 -5.50 -16.68 -15.80
C LYS A 51 -6.74 -17.43 -16.27
N PHE A 52 -7.69 -16.71 -16.86
CA PHE A 52 -8.89 -17.29 -17.43
C PHE A 52 -8.55 -18.30 -18.52
N PHE A 53 -7.65 -17.94 -19.44
CA PHE A 53 -7.15 -18.85 -20.47
C PHE A 53 -6.47 -20.08 -19.87
N HIS A 54 -5.57 -19.91 -18.88
CA HIS A 54 -4.88 -21.04 -18.27
C HIS A 54 -5.82 -22.00 -17.52
N TYR A 55 -6.92 -21.52 -16.94
CA TYR A 55 -7.84 -22.39 -16.20
C TYR A 55 -8.94 -23.00 -17.08
N PHE A 56 -9.49 -22.23 -18.03
CA PHE A 56 -10.64 -22.64 -18.84
C PHE A 56 -10.30 -23.00 -20.28
N GLY A 57 -9.07 -22.76 -20.74
CA GLY A 57 -8.66 -22.98 -22.14
C GLY A 57 -9.25 -21.98 -23.14
N LEU A 58 -10.01 -20.98 -22.67
CA LEU A 58 -10.66 -19.98 -23.51
C LEU A 58 -10.15 -18.59 -23.14
N LYS A 59 -9.86 -17.77 -24.15
CA LYS A 59 -9.32 -16.42 -23.96
C LYS A 59 -10.45 -15.40 -24.03
N PRO A 60 -10.81 -14.71 -22.92
CA PRO A 60 -11.80 -13.63 -22.98
C PRO A 60 -11.30 -12.45 -23.83
N TYR A 61 -12.21 -11.70 -24.43
CA TYR A 61 -11.85 -10.53 -25.24
C TYR A 61 -11.68 -9.30 -24.35
N VAL A 62 -10.57 -8.57 -24.52
CA VAL A 62 -10.35 -7.26 -23.89
C VAL A 62 -10.83 -6.17 -24.84
N THR A 63 -11.75 -5.34 -24.38
CA THR A 63 -12.35 -4.25 -25.14
C THR A 63 -11.69 -2.91 -24.80
N ASN A 64 -11.82 -1.93 -25.70
CA ASN A 64 -11.28 -0.57 -25.50
C ASN A 64 -11.96 0.20 -24.36
N ASP A 65 -13.17 -0.21 -23.94
CA ASP A 65 -13.92 0.40 -22.82
C ASP A 65 -13.53 -0.16 -21.43
N GLY A 66 -12.41 -0.89 -21.34
CA GLY A 66 -11.88 -1.40 -20.08
C GLY A 66 -12.62 -2.63 -19.54
N ARG A 67 -13.08 -3.52 -20.42
CA ARG A 67 -13.69 -4.80 -20.04
C ARG A 67 -12.89 -5.97 -20.58
N CYS A 68 -12.86 -7.06 -19.83
CA CYS A 68 -12.37 -8.36 -20.28
C CYS A 68 -13.52 -9.36 -20.10
N ARG A 69 -14.11 -9.86 -21.20
CA ARG A 69 -15.37 -10.63 -21.14
C ARG A 69 -15.44 -11.79 -22.12
N ILE A 70 -16.26 -12.78 -21.78
CA ILE A 70 -16.56 -13.95 -22.60
C ILE A 70 -18.00 -14.39 -22.38
N SER A 71 -18.66 -14.85 -23.45
CA SER A 71 -19.96 -15.51 -23.34
C SER A 71 -19.76 -17.03 -23.38
N ASN A 72 -20.07 -17.73 -22.28
CA ASN A 72 -19.97 -19.18 -22.24
C ASN A 72 -20.92 -19.77 -21.18
N LYS A 73 -21.93 -20.53 -21.64
CA LYS A 73 -22.96 -21.15 -20.80
C LYS A 73 -22.39 -22.17 -19.81
N LEU A 74 -21.46 -23.02 -20.25
CA LEU A 74 -20.88 -24.07 -19.42
C LEU A 74 -20.05 -23.49 -18.28
N ILE A 75 -19.20 -22.50 -18.59
CA ILE A 75 -18.39 -21.81 -17.57
C ILE A 75 -19.27 -21.05 -16.59
N TYR A 76 -20.31 -20.35 -17.07
CA TYR A 76 -21.27 -19.67 -16.19
C TYR A 76 -21.85 -20.65 -15.17
N HIS A 77 -22.44 -21.76 -15.61
CA HIS A 77 -23.05 -22.72 -14.71
C HIS A 77 -22.02 -23.36 -13.77
N LYS A 78 -20.81 -23.60 -14.25
CA LYS A 78 -19.70 -24.12 -13.44
C LYS A 78 -19.31 -23.14 -12.32
N LEU A 79 -19.24 -21.84 -12.61
CA LEU A 79 -18.90 -20.79 -11.64
C LEU A 79 -20.03 -20.55 -10.64
N THR A 80 -21.29 -20.52 -11.09
CA THR A 80 -22.45 -20.18 -10.24
C THR A 80 -23.04 -21.37 -9.50
N LYS A 81 -22.56 -22.60 -9.72
CA LYS A 81 -23.07 -23.79 -9.02
C LYS A 81 -22.89 -23.70 -7.50
N ASN A 82 -21.76 -23.14 -7.07
CA ASN A 82 -21.36 -23.12 -5.65
C ASN A 82 -21.03 -21.71 -5.12
N PHE A 83 -21.06 -20.68 -5.98
CA PHE A 83 -20.60 -19.35 -5.61
C PHE A 83 -21.54 -18.29 -6.14
N SER A 84 -21.68 -17.23 -5.34
CA SER A 84 -22.32 -15.99 -5.73
C SER A 84 -21.24 -14.94 -6.02
N TYR A 85 -21.49 -14.11 -7.01
CA TYR A 85 -20.63 -12.98 -7.39
C TYR A 85 -21.35 -11.64 -7.23
N TYR A 86 -22.51 -11.65 -6.55
CA TYR A 86 -23.21 -10.43 -6.21
C TYR A 86 -22.53 -9.73 -5.05
N SER A 87 -22.50 -8.40 -5.09
CA SER A 87 -21.71 -7.57 -4.16
C SER A 87 -22.00 -7.79 -2.68
N LYS A 88 -23.18 -8.30 -2.30
CA LYS A 88 -23.57 -8.61 -0.91
C LYS A 88 -23.34 -10.07 -0.48
N ASN A 89 -23.20 -10.99 -1.43
CA ASN A 89 -23.42 -12.42 -1.19
C ASN A 89 -22.22 -13.30 -1.58
N TRP A 90 -21.13 -12.71 -2.07
CA TRP A 90 -19.96 -13.51 -2.38
C TRP A 90 -19.28 -14.04 -1.11
N GLU A 91 -18.61 -15.18 -1.23
CA GLU A 91 -17.88 -15.81 -0.14
C GLU A 91 -16.46 -16.13 -0.57
N LEU A 92 -15.52 -16.02 0.37
CA LEU A 92 -14.15 -16.48 0.18
C LEU A 92 -14.12 -18.01 0.21
N PRO A 93 -13.68 -18.69 -0.86
CA PRO A 93 -13.54 -20.14 -0.86
C PRO A 93 -12.46 -20.60 0.14
N LYS A 94 -12.50 -21.88 0.53
CA LYS A 94 -11.41 -22.50 1.29
C LYS A 94 -10.18 -22.65 0.38
N LEU A 95 -9.08 -21.98 0.71
CA LEU A 95 -7.87 -21.90 -0.11
C LEU A 95 -6.62 -22.32 0.66
N THR A 96 -5.64 -22.89 -0.04
CA THR A 96 -4.28 -23.04 0.49
C THR A 96 -3.63 -21.67 0.68
N LYS A 97 -2.58 -21.55 1.51
CA LYS A 97 -1.90 -20.26 1.75
C LYS A 97 -1.40 -19.60 0.45
N SER A 98 -0.94 -20.37 -0.53
CA SER A 98 -0.48 -19.83 -1.83
C SER A 98 -1.62 -19.28 -2.67
N CYS A 99 -2.74 -19.99 -2.74
CA CYS A 99 -3.92 -19.57 -3.48
C CYS A 99 -4.59 -18.37 -2.80
N LEU A 100 -4.61 -18.35 -1.46
CA LEU A 100 -5.14 -17.25 -0.66
C LEU A 100 -4.41 -15.93 -0.92
N ARG A 101 -3.07 -15.96 -1.01
CA ARG A 101 -2.27 -14.75 -1.36
C ARG A 101 -2.67 -14.16 -2.71
N LEU A 102 -2.91 -15.01 -3.70
CA LEU A 102 -3.33 -14.59 -5.05
C LEU A 102 -4.77 -14.09 -5.07
N TRP A 103 -5.67 -14.75 -4.35
CA TRP A 103 -7.04 -14.29 -4.18
C TRP A 103 -7.08 -12.89 -3.56
N LEU A 104 -6.37 -12.71 -2.42
CA LEU A 104 -6.31 -11.42 -1.74
C LEU A 104 -5.70 -10.34 -2.64
N ARG A 105 -4.62 -10.64 -3.36
CA ARG A 105 -4.02 -9.70 -4.31
C ARG A 105 -5.04 -9.22 -5.34
N ALA A 106 -5.68 -10.14 -6.05
CA ALA A 106 -6.65 -9.79 -7.10
C ALA A 106 -7.84 -8.97 -6.55
N TYR A 107 -8.35 -9.32 -5.37
CA TYR A 107 -9.44 -8.59 -4.73
C TYR A 107 -9.03 -7.15 -4.36
N PHE A 108 -7.88 -6.98 -3.69
CA PHE A 108 -7.36 -5.66 -3.31
C PHE A 108 -6.87 -4.83 -4.52
N ASP A 109 -6.38 -5.46 -5.58
CA ASP A 109 -6.05 -4.78 -6.84
C ASP A 109 -7.28 -4.17 -7.50
N SER A 110 -8.46 -4.72 -7.24
CA SER A 110 -9.74 -4.23 -7.77
C SER A 110 -10.32 -3.17 -6.81
N ASP A 111 -10.81 -3.59 -5.64
CA ASP A 111 -11.57 -2.75 -4.71
C ASP A 111 -10.70 -1.99 -3.68
N GLY A 112 -9.46 -2.43 -3.48
CA GLY A 112 -8.57 -1.89 -2.45
C GLY A 112 -7.95 -0.55 -2.86
N TRP A 113 -7.50 0.22 -1.88
CA TRP A 113 -6.79 1.48 -2.11
C TRP A 113 -5.69 1.69 -1.06
N VAL A 114 -4.77 2.60 -1.35
CA VAL A 114 -3.67 2.96 -0.45
C VAL A 114 -3.75 4.44 -0.14
N MET A 115 -3.79 4.79 1.15
CA MET A 115 -3.73 6.17 1.61
C MET A 115 -2.33 6.47 2.13
N VAL A 116 -1.76 7.54 1.60
CA VAL A 116 -0.46 8.07 2.01
C VAL A 116 -0.60 9.54 2.35
N ARG A 117 -0.51 9.84 3.65
CA ARG A 117 -0.37 11.19 4.20
C ARG A 117 0.84 11.19 5.12
N LYS A 118 1.96 11.71 4.62
CA LYS A 118 3.25 11.76 5.33
C LYS A 118 3.07 12.31 6.75
N GLY A 119 3.68 11.63 7.73
CA GLY A 119 3.52 11.92 9.17
C GLY A 119 2.15 11.62 9.79
N ARG A 120 1.06 11.51 9.02
CA ARG A 120 -0.31 11.36 9.56
C ARG A 120 -0.92 9.98 9.36
N ASP A 121 -1.25 9.63 8.12
CA ASP A 121 -2.09 8.48 7.81
C ASP A 121 -1.45 7.62 6.72
N ARG A 122 -1.29 6.32 7.00
CA ARG A 122 -0.65 5.34 6.13
C ARG A 122 -1.36 4.02 6.31
N HIS A 123 -2.14 3.62 5.32
CA HIS A 123 -2.86 2.36 5.38
C HIS A 123 -3.30 1.86 4.01
N ILE A 124 -3.60 0.57 3.96
CA ILE A 124 -4.39 -0.03 2.90
C ILE A 124 -5.85 -0.06 3.38
N GLY A 125 -6.76 0.41 2.54
CA GLY A 125 -8.19 0.39 2.77
C GLY A 125 -8.92 -0.48 1.76
N LEU A 126 -10.09 -0.98 2.15
CA LEU A 126 -10.99 -1.77 1.32
C LEU A 126 -12.42 -1.53 1.76
N ASP A 127 -13.29 -1.18 0.81
CA ASP A 127 -14.71 -0.88 1.07
C ASP A 127 -15.60 -1.98 0.50
N SER A 128 -16.60 -2.41 1.27
CA SER A 128 -17.60 -3.36 0.78
C SER A 128 -18.89 -3.29 1.58
N ILE A 129 -20.01 -3.54 0.92
CA ILE A 129 -21.32 -3.75 1.55
C ILE A 129 -21.46 -5.17 2.13
N ASN A 130 -20.58 -6.10 1.76
CA ASN A 130 -20.55 -7.47 2.26
C ASN A 130 -19.67 -7.58 3.51
N LEU A 131 -20.27 -7.36 4.69
CA LEU A 131 -19.56 -7.46 5.98
C LEU A 131 -18.99 -8.86 6.23
N GLU A 132 -19.70 -9.91 5.84
CA GLU A 132 -19.26 -11.29 6.05
C GLU A 132 -18.03 -11.58 5.18
N GLY A 133 -18.05 -11.17 3.91
CA GLY A 133 -16.90 -11.21 3.02
C GLY A 133 -15.68 -10.47 3.58
N LEU A 134 -15.86 -9.25 4.10
CA LEU A 134 -14.76 -8.52 4.77
C LEU A 134 -14.26 -9.24 6.04
N THR A 135 -15.15 -9.88 6.78
CA THR A 135 -14.78 -10.66 7.97
C THR A 135 -13.94 -11.88 7.60
N GLN A 136 -14.26 -12.56 6.49
CA GLN A 136 -13.46 -13.65 5.92
C GLN A 136 -12.09 -13.16 5.43
N ILE A 137 -12.04 -11.98 4.78
CA ILE A 137 -10.77 -11.34 4.40
C ILE A 137 -9.93 -11.01 5.63
N ARG A 138 -10.52 -10.44 6.70
CA ARG A 138 -9.81 -10.15 7.95
C ARG A 138 -9.21 -11.41 8.58
N LYS A 139 -10.00 -12.50 8.70
CA LYS A 139 -9.52 -13.79 9.20
C LYS A 139 -8.35 -14.32 8.34
N SER A 140 -8.45 -14.18 7.03
CA SER A 140 -7.43 -14.58 6.07
C SER A 140 -6.13 -13.77 6.17
N LEU A 141 -6.24 -12.45 6.35
CA LEU A 141 -5.09 -11.58 6.61
C LEU A 141 -4.38 -11.99 7.91
N LYS A 142 -5.14 -12.33 8.96
CA LYS A 142 -4.60 -12.82 10.23
C LYS A 142 -3.82 -14.14 10.07
N ILE A 143 -4.29 -15.07 9.25
CA ILE A 143 -3.56 -16.31 8.91
C ILE A 143 -2.19 -16.01 8.27
N LEU A 144 -2.07 -14.89 7.55
CA LEU A 144 -0.82 -14.41 6.97
C LEU A 144 -0.01 -13.52 7.92
N GLY A 145 -0.46 -13.33 9.15
CA GLY A 145 0.15 -12.48 10.17
C GLY A 145 -0.06 -10.99 9.93
N ILE A 146 -1.07 -10.59 9.16
CA ILE A 146 -1.39 -9.19 8.87
C ILE A 146 -2.62 -8.80 9.70
N GLU A 147 -2.42 -7.93 10.68
CA GLU A 147 -3.53 -7.44 11.50
C GLU A 147 -4.33 -6.37 10.74
N SER A 148 -5.66 -6.43 10.87
CA SER A 148 -6.56 -5.49 10.22
C SER A 148 -7.81 -5.22 11.07
N ARG A 149 -8.46 -4.08 10.81
CA ARG A 149 -9.65 -3.64 11.55
C ARG A 149 -10.78 -3.33 10.58
N ILE A 150 -12.01 -3.69 10.93
CA ILE A 150 -13.20 -3.32 10.16
C ILE A 150 -13.94 -2.22 10.93
N LYS A 151 -14.40 -1.18 10.23
CA LYS A 151 -15.27 -0.14 10.78
C LYS A 151 -16.50 0.01 9.89
N HIS A 152 -17.65 0.28 10.48
CA HIS A 152 -18.84 0.65 9.73
C HIS A 152 -18.83 2.15 9.42
N ASN A 153 -19.23 2.51 8.20
CA ASN A 153 -19.50 3.89 7.82
C ASN A 153 -21.01 4.13 7.84
N ASN A 154 -21.49 4.74 8.93
CA ASN A 154 -22.90 5.02 9.17
C ASN A 154 -23.56 5.85 8.05
N TYR A 155 -22.80 6.67 7.32
CA TYR A 155 -23.35 7.55 6.28
C TYR A 155 -23.63 6.85 4.95
N ARG A 156 -22.97 5.73 4.66
CA ARG A 156 -23.06 5.05 3.35
C ARG A 156 -23.53 3.59 3.44
N SER A 157 -23.83 3.09 4.64
CA SER A 157 -24.10 1.65 4.88
C SER A 157 -23.05 0.74 4.24
N ILE A 158 -21.78 1.14 4.34
CA ILE A 158 -20.62 0.41 3.83
C ILE A 158 -19.69 0.08 4.99
N HIS A 159 -19.06 -1.08 4.92
CA HIS A 159 -18.02 -1.48 5.86
C HIS A 159 -16.65 -1.28 5.22
N ARG A 160 -15.70 -0.83 6.03
CA ARG A 160 -14.33 -0.56 5.59
C ARG A 160 -13.33 -1.35 6.40
N LEU A 161 -12.50 -2.12 5.72
CA LEU A 161 -11.35 -2.81 6.28
C LEU A 161 -10.10 -1.94 6.14
N TYR A 162 -9.30 -1.89 7.19
CA TYR A 162 -8.07 -1.12 7.27
C TYR A 162 -6.89 -1.98 7.71
N ILE A 163 -5.75 -1.81 7.03
CA ILE A 163 -4.46 -2.39 7.41
C ILE A 163 -3.50 -1.25 7.74
N TYR A 164 -3.18 -1.10 9.04
CA TYR A 164 -2.33 -0.03 9.56
C TYR A 164 -0.98 -0.56 10.04
N GLY A 165 0.01 0.33 10.08
CA GLY A 165 1.29 0.09 10.76
C GLY A 165 2.36 -0.49 9.85
N ASN A 166 3.59 -0.02 10.01
CA ASN A 166 4.71 -0.35 9.12
C ASN A 166 4.93 -1.87 8.98
N VAL A 167 4.87 -2.61 10.10
CA VAL A 167 5.05 -4.07 10.11
C VAL A 167 4.01 -4.77 9.24
N ASN A 168 2.73 -4.39 9.34
CA ASN A 168 1.67 -4.98 8.54
C ASN A 168 1.78 -4.60 7.06
N LEU A 169 2.14 -3.35 6.75
CA LEU A 169 2.34 -2.90 5.36
C LEU A 169 3.52 -3.60 4.68
N LEU A 170 4.65 -3.74 5.38
CA LEU A 170 5.80 -4.52 4.90
C LEU A 170 5.43 -5.99 4.65
N ARG A 171 4.70 -6.60 5.59
CA ARG A 171 4.23 -7.99 5.46
C ARG A 171 3.23 -8.14 4.31
N TYR A 172 2.32 -7.18 4.14
CA TYR A 172 1.40 -7.14 3.00
C TYR A 172 2.19 -7.05 1.69
N LYS A 173 3.13 -6.10 1.55
CA LYS A 173 3.97 -5.95 0.35
C LYS A 173 4.68 -7.26 -0.01
N LYS A 174 5.26 -7.94 0.99
CA LYS A 174 6.03 -9.18 0.80
C LYS A 174 5.15 -10.39 0.42
N LEU A 175 4.01 -10.55 1.08
CA LEU A 175 3.20 -11.78 0.96
C LEU A 175 2.09 -11.68 -0.08
N ILE A 176 1.48 -10.52 -0.22
CA ILE A 176 0.34 -10.27 -1.09
C ILE A 176 0.79 -9.34 -2.22
N GLY A 177 1.19 -8.11 -1.90
CA GLY A 177 1.57 -7.08 -2.86
C GLY A 177 0.41 -6.62 -3.74
N PHE A 178 0.64 -5.59 -4.55
CA PHE A 178 -0.29 -5.15 -5.60
C PHE A 178 0.30 -5.49 -6.96
N LEU A 179 -0.54 -5.94 -7.89
CA LEU A 179 -0.20 -5.98 -9.31
C LEU A 179 -0.47 -4.63 -9.98
N HIS A 180 -1.44 -3.85 -9.47
CA HIS A 180 -1.75 -2.52 -9.97
C HIS A 180 -0.56 -1.57 -9.73
N PRO A 181 0.12 -1.04 -10.77
CA PRO A 181 1.38 -0.30 -10.62
C PRO A 181 1.29 0.89 -9.66
N LYS A 182 0.28 1.75 -9.83
CA LYS A 182 0.07 2.91 -8.95
C LYS A 182 -0.19 2.54 -7.48
N LYS A 183 -0.90 1.43 -7.20
CA LYS A 183 -1.16 0.98 -5.82
C LYS A 183 0.12 0.41 -5.21
N ALA A 184 0.94 -0.29 -6.00
CA ALA A 184 2.25 -0.78 -5.56
C ALA A 184 3.20 0.38 -5.21
N GLU A 185 3.24 1.43 -6.04
CA GLU A 185 4.00 2.65 -5.79
C GLU A 185 3.54 3.36 -4.51
N LEU A 186 2.23 3.58 -4.35
CA LEU A 186 1.68 4.19 -3.13
C LEU A 186 1.95 3.35 -1.89
N LEU A 187 1.91 2.02 -1.98
CA LEU A 187 2.28 1.15 -0.85
C LEU A 187 3.75 1.33 -0.48
N GLN A 188 4.63 1.48 -1.47
CA GLN A 188 6.04 1.75 -1.23
C GLN A 188 6.22 3.11 -0.55
N GLU A 189 5.58 4.16 -1.05
CA GLU A 189 5.62 5.48 -0.43
C GLU A 189 5.07 5.46 1.01
N ALA A 190 4.00 4.71 1.27
CA ALA A 190 3.44 4.53 2.60
C ALA A 190 4.47 3.96 3.58
N ILE A 191 5.22 2.94 3.16
CA ILE A 191 6.25 2.27 3.95
C ILE A 191 7.45 3.20 4.19
N GLU A 192 7.95 3.86 3.15
CA GLU A 192 9.10 4.77 3.24
C GLU A 192 8.81 6.04 4.04
N SER A 193 7.55 6.46 4.13
CA SER A 193 7.15 7.63 4.91
C SER A 193 7.11 7.40 6.43
N TYR A 194 7.38 6.18 6.91
CA TYR A 194 7.61 5.93 8.33
C TYR A 194 8.96 6.50 8.78
N ILE A 195 8.96 7.18 9.93
CA ILE A 195 10.19 7.69 10.54
C ILE A 195 11.00 6.50 11.07
N ASP A 196 12.23 6.34 10.58
CA ASP A 196 13.20 5.48 11.23
C ASP A 196 13.79 6.19 12.44
N TYR A 197 13.54 5.64 13.62
CA TYR A 197 14.11 6.13 14.87
C TYR A 197 15.45 5.43 15.20
N LYS A 198 15.79 4.32 14.55
CA LYS A 198 16.89 3.43 14.95
C LYS A 198 18.14 3.57 14.09
N TRP A 199 18.36 4.73 13.49
CA TRP A 199 19.60 4.99 12.77
C TRP A 199 20.77 5.19 13.73
N LYS A 200 21.96 4.76 13.31
CA LYS A 200 23.24 4.98 14.00
C LYS A 200 24.04 6.03 13.25
N THR A 201 24.80 6.85 13.97
CA THR A 201 25.78 7.73 13.33
C THR A 201 26.90 6.87 12.74
N PRO A 202 27.25 7.03 11.46
CA PRO A 202 28.37 6.31 10.87
C PRO A 202 29.70 6.75 11.50
N HIS A 203 30.72 5.92 11.36
CA HIS A 203 32.10 6.24 11.73
C HIS A 203 32.81 6.91 10.55
N GLY A 204 33.68 7.87 10.83
CA GLY A 204 34.35 8.66 9.81
C GLY A 204 33.64 9.99 9.54
N GLU A 205 34.44 11.04 9.37
CA GLU A 205 33.93 12.41 9.20
C GLU A 205 33.15 12.57 7.88
N LYS A 206 33.67 12.00 6.79
CA LYS A 206 33.04 12.11 5.46
C LYS A 206 31.69 11.42 5.40
N GLU A 207 31.62 10.19 5.90
CA GLU A 207 30.40 9.39 5.96
C GLU A 207 29.36 10.08 6.85
N MET A 208 29.79 10.66 7.97
CA MET A 208 28.93 11.43 8.86
C MET A 208 28.39 12.70 8.20
N ASN A 209 29.25 13.46 7.51
CA ASN A 209 28.86 14.65 6.75
C ASN A 209 27.79 14.31 5.71
N PHE A 210 28.06 13.30 4.89
CA PHE A 210 27.13 12.82 3.87
C PHE A 210 25.80 12.37 4.47
N PHE A 211 25.87 11.58 5.55
CA PHE A 211 24.69 11.06 6.23
C PHE A 211 23.80 12.16 6.81
N PHE A 212 24.37 13.12 7.56
CA PHE A 212 23.61 14.23 8.13
C PHE A 212 23.07 15.17 7.07
N MET A 213 23.83 15.45 6.01
CA MET A 213 23.33 16.25 4.88
C MET A 213 22.14 15.58 4.19
N ASN A 214 22.18 14.25 4.00
CA ASN A 214 21.05 13.53 3.44
C ASN A 214 19.80 13.58 4.34
N ILE A 215 19.97 13.44 5.66
CA ILE A 215 18.85 13.61 6.60
C ILE A 215 18.23 15.00 6.46
N LEU A 216 19.05 16.06 6.45
CA LEU A 216 18.55 17.43 6.33
C LEU A 216 17.85 17.66 4.99
N LYS A 217 18.43 17.16 3.89
CA LYS A 217 17.87 17.26 2.54
C LYS A 217 16.46 16.67 2.46
N GLN A 218 16.25 15.50 3.06
CA GLN A 218 14.94 14.84 3.09
C GLN A 218 13.88 15.59 3.91
N LYS A 219 14.29 16.49 4.81
CA LYS A 219 13.39 17.23 5.69
C LYS A 219 13.09 18.66 5.22
N ILE A 220 13.83 19.16 4.23
CA ILE A 220 13.67 20.51 3.72
C ILE A 220 12.87 20.52 2.42
N THR A 221 11.87 21.37 2.40
CA THR A 221 11.00 21.74 1.27
C THR A 221 10.93 23.26 1.18
N ASN A 222 10.37 23.80 0.10
CA ASN A 222 10.25 25.27 -0.07
C ASN A 222 9.48 25.94 1.09
N ASP A 223 8.51 25.25 1.70
CA ASP A 223 7.66 25.79 2.77
C ASP A 223 8.07 25.36 4.19
N THR A 224 9.29 24.84 4.38
CA THR A 224 9.72 24.35 5.69
C THR A 224 9.89 25.50 6.69
N LYS A 225 9.02 25.55 7.70
CA LYS A 225 9.15 26.49 8.84
C LYS A 225 9.99 25.95 9.98
N ARG A 226 10.20 24.63 10.03
CA ARG A 226 10.97 23.93 11.07
C ARG A 226 11.48 22.61 10.53
N VAL A 227 12.75 22.32 10.77
CA VAL A 227 13.34 20.99 10.50
C VAL A 227 13.34 20.18 11.80
N LYS A 228 12.92 18.92 11.72
CA LYS A 228 12.92 17.97 12.83
C LYS A 228 13.62 16.68 12.44
N VAL A 229 14.59 16.28 13.24
CA VAL A 229 15.27 14.99 13.14
C VAL A 229 14.98 14.19 14.40
N CYS A 230 14.50 12.95 14.24
CA CYS A 230 14.15 12.10 15.36
C CYS A 230 15.11 10.91 15.43
N SER A 231 15.48 10.50 16.64
CA SER A 231 16.25 9.28 16.88
C SER A 231 15.86 8.68 18.23
N LYS A 232 15.92 7.36 18.35
CA LYS A 232 15.83 6.62 19.61
C LYS A 232 17.08 6.87 20.46
N TYR A 233 18.20 7.21 19.85
CA TYR A 233 19.48 7.39 20.52
C TYR A 233 19.79 8.87 20.71
N LYS A 234 19.68 9.36 21.95
CA LYS A 234 20.00 10.76 22.31
C LYS A 234 21.41 11.16 21.86
N LYS A 235 22.38 10.25 22.01
CA LYS A 235 23.79 10.44 21.59
C LYS A 235 23.90 10.84 20.12
N ASN A 236 23.14 10.19 19.24
CA ASN A 236 23.20 10.45 17.80
C ASN A 236 22.74 11.87 17.46
N LEU A 237 21.70 12.35 18.14
CA LEU A 237 21.25 13.74 17.99
C LEU A 237 22.19 14.75 18.67
N GLY A 238 22.89 14.35 19.74
CA GLY A 238 23.96 15.15 20.33
C GLY A 238 25.13 15.35 19.37
N ILE A 239 25.57 14.28 18.70
CA ILE A 239 26.61 14.35 17.67
C ILE A 239 26.13 15.24 16.51
N MET A 240 24.90 15.04 16.02
CA MET A 240 24.35 15.88 14.95
C MET A 240 24.21 17.35 15.37
N LYS A 241 23.82 17.63 16.61
CA LYS A 241 23.74 18.99 17.15
C LYS A 241 25.09 19.69 17.10
N GLU A 242 26.13 19.01 17.54
CA GLU A 242 27.49 19.53 17.53
C GLU A 242 27.99 19.72 16.11
N TRP A 243 27.74 18.75 15.23
CA TRP A 243 28.06 18.85 13.82
C TRP A 243 27.41 20.06 13.13
N LEU A 244 26.11 20.31 13.39
CA LEU A 244 25.38 21.47 12.87
C LEU A 244 26.00 22.79 13.34
N ARG A 245 26.43 22.84 14.60
CA ARG A 245 27.06 24.03 15.21
C ARG A 245 28.41 24.32 14.56
N THR A 246 29.25 23.31 14.43
CA THR A 246 30.64 23.46 13.96
C THR A 246 30.73 23.66 12.46
N ASN A 247 29.95 22.91 11.67
CA ASN A 247 30.08 22.93 10.20
C ASN A 247 29.18 23.95 9.51
N LEU A 248 28.02 24.27 10.10
CA LEU A 248 27.02 25.13 9.46
C LEU A 248 26.68 26.38 10.29
N SER A 249 27.27 26.54 11.47
CA SER A 249 26.91 27.60 12.43
C SER A 249 25.42 27.64 12.78
N ILE A 250 24.77 26.46 12.79
CA ILE A 250 23.33 26.32 13.02
C ILE A 250 23.06 25.96 14.48
N HIS A 251 22.14 26.69 15.09
CA HIS A 251 21.68 26.38 16.43
C HIS A 251 20.47 25.45 16.38
N SER A 252 20.55 24.36 17.14
CA SER A 252 19.47 23.38 17.25
C SER A 252 19.13 23.04 18.69
N ILE A 253 17.86 22.71 18.92
CA ILE A 253 17.31 22.40 20.24
C ILE A 253 17.09 20.89 20.30
N LEU A 254 17.79 20.23 21.22
CA LEU A 254 17.60 18.82 21.52
C LEU A 254 16.53 18.67 22.60
N SER A 255 15.46 17.94 22.30
CA SER A 255 14.36 17.73 23.24
C SER A 255 14.76 16.78 24.38
N LYS A 256 13.95 16.81 25.46
CA LYS A 256 13.86 15.69 26.40
C LYS A 256 13.30 14.45 25.68
N GLU A 257 13.34 13.31 26.36
CA GLU A 257 12.72 12.07 25.86
C GLU A 257 11.23 12.26 25.61
N ARG A 258 10.72 11.64 24.55
CA ARG A 258 9.32 11.70 24.11
C ARG A 258 8.86 10.30 23.78
N PHE A 259 7.56 10.06 23.84
CA PHE A 259 6.95 8.79 23.45
C PHE A 259 6.01 9.00 22.27
N ASN A 260 5.99 8.07 21.33
CA ASN A 260 5.00 8.08 20.25
C ASN A 260 3.76 7.26 20.66
N GLY A 261 2.74 7.22 19.79
CA GLY A 261 1.50 6.47 20.07
C GLY A 261 1.68 4.96 20.24
N ASN A 262 2.86 4.40 19.94
CA ASN A 262 3.21 3.00 20.16
C ASN A 262 4.11 2.82 21.40
N ASN A 263 4.18 3.82 22.28
CA ASN A 263 5.03 3.84 23.47
C ASN A 263 6.54 3.65 23.18
N ILE A 264 6.98 3.96 21.95
CA ILE A 264 8.40 3.95 21.61
C ILE A 264 8.99 5.28 22.04
N SER A 265 10.02 5.24 22.88
CA SER A 265 10.75 6.44 23.28
C SER A 265 11.69 6.93 22.18
N TYR A 266 11.77 8.25 22.03
CA TYR A 266 12.62 8.92 21.06
C TYR A 266 12.96 10.35 21.53
N TYR A 267 13.97 10.93 20.88
CA TYR A 267 14.42 12.30 21.05
C TYR A 267 14.23 13.06 19.73
N GLU A 268 14.09 14.38 19.80
CA GLU A 268 13.91 15.26 18.64
C GLU A 268 14.99 16.36 18.65
N LEU A 269 15.69 16.53 17.54
CA LEU A 269 16.55 17.69 17.28
C LEU A 269 15.79 18.65 16.36
N SER A 270 15.62 19.89 16.81
CA SER A 270 14.82 20.90 16.12
C SER A 270 15.64 22.10 15.68
N ILE A 271 15.45 22.50 14.43
CA ILE A 271 15.98 23.74 13.87
C ILE A 271 14.77 24.61 13.51
N ASN A 272 14.60 25.73 14.21
CA ASN A 272 13.42 26.60 14.11
C ASN A 272 13.76 28.06 13.78
N LYS A 273 15.04 28.46 13.80
CA LYS A 273 15.45 29.79 13.37
C LYS A 273 15.29 29.90 11.84
N LYS A 274 14.54 30.91 11.39
CA LYS A 274 14.25 31.14 9.96
C LYS A 274 15.53 31.30 9.14
N GLN A 275 16.55 31.97 9.69
CA GLN A 275 17.84 32.16 9.03
C GLN A 275 18.59 30.83 8.83
N ASP A 276 18.66 29.98 9.87
CA ASP A 276 19.32 28.68 9.80
C ASP A 276 18.66 27.79 8.75
N ILE A 277 17.32 27.75 8.72
CA ILE A 277 16.57 27.00 7.70
C ILE A 277 16.86 27.53 6.29
N LYS A 278 16.90 28.85 6.11
CA LYS A 278 17.27 29.46 4.82
C LYS A 278 18.70 29.08 4.41
N SER A 279 19.65 29.07 5.34
CA SER A 279 21.03 28.66 5.10
C SER A 279 21.10 27.22 4.59
N ILE A 280 20.41 26.29 5.24
CA ILE A 280 20.37 24.89 4.77
C ILE A 280 19.69 24.78 3.40
N SER A 281 18.56 25.47 3.19
CA SER A 281 17.89 25.49 1.88
C SER A 281 18.79 26.04 0.76
N LYS A 282 19.62 27.04 1.04
CA LYS A 282 20.58 27.60 0.08
C LYS A 282 21.68 26.60 -0.27
N LEU A 283 22.17 25.83 0.71
CA LEU A 283 23.15 24.75 0.48
C LEU A 283 22.63 23.72 -0.52
N PHE A 284 21.35 23.35 -0.45
CA PHE A 284 20.77 22.35 -1.37
C PHE A 284 20.35 22.91 -2.74
N LYS A 285 20.14 24.22 -2.88
CA LYS A 285 19.89 24.87 -4.18
C LYS A 285 21.16 25.02 -5.02
N ASN A 286 22.31 25.21 -4.37
CA ASN A 286 23.59 25.29 -5.06
C ASN A 286 24.19 23.89 -5.24
N THR A 287 23.86 23.23 -6.36
CA THR A 287 24.32 21.87 -6.70
C THR A 287 25.84 21.68 -6.65
N LYS A 288 26.64 22.73 -6.91
CA LYS A 288 28.12 22.73 -6.76
C LYS A 288 28.61 22.65 -5.30
N LEU A 289 27.91 23.27 -4.36
CA LEU A 289 28.28 23.22 -2.94
C LEU A 289 27.92 21.88 -2.29
N ALA A 290 26.79 21.29 -2.71
CA ALA A 290 26.38 19.96 -2.24
C ALA A 290 27.36 18.86 -2.68
N THR A 291 28.00 19.01 -3.84
CA THR A 291 29.02 18.06 -4.33
C THR A 291 30.36 18.22 -3.62
N ASN A 292 30.76 19.43 -3.24
CA ASN A 292 31.99 19.64 -2.47
C ASN A 292 31.93 18.99 -1.07
N PHE A 293 30.79 19.05 -0.38
CA PHE A 293 30.60 18.33 0.89
C PHE A 293 30.62 16.79 0.76
N CYS A 294 30.51 16.25 -0.46
CA CYS A 294 30.56 14.81 -0.72
C CYS A 294 31.89 14.34 -1.31
N ARG A 295 32.80 15.26 -1.69
CA ARG A 295 34.05 14.94 -2.40
C ARG A 295 35.33 15.13 -1.57
N TYR A 296 35.25 15.80 -0.41
CA TYR A 296 36.34 15.93 0.54
C TYR A 296 36.13 15.08 1.76
#